data_AF-A0A838SYE9-F1
#
_entry.id   AF-A0A838SYE9-F1
#
_cell.length_a   1.000
_cell.length_b   1.000
_cell.length_c   1.000
_cell.angle_alpha   90.00
_cell.angle_beta   90.00
_cell.angle_gamma   90.00
#
_symmetry.space_group_name_H-M   'P 1'
#
loop_
_entity.id
_entity.type
_entity.pdbx_description
1 polymer ?
#
loop_
_entity_poly.entity_id
_entity_poly.type
_entity_poly.pdbx_seq_one_letter_code
_entity_poly.pdbx_strand_id
1 'polypeptide(L)'
;MCQQLPDWTVGGAEIYGKPAAWVNVSSVAAPTGGADAHASLAKVLSYVGADVVEAACARAPMTRSAVGPDGTVTDPQVREQLAAVLHVLAHHAIAAAPARTAD
;
A
#
# COMPACT_ATOMS: atom_id res chain seq x y z
N MET A 1 -11.20 10.65 -10.32
CA MET A 1 -11.95 9.45 -9.94
C MET A 1 -11.02 8.25 -10.12
N CYS A 2 -10.24 7.90 -9.09
CA CYS A 2 -9.35 6.73 -9.09
C CYS A 2 -10.14 5.54 -8.57
N GLN A 3 -11.07 5.05 -9.38
CA GLN A 3 -11.80 3.82 -9.10
C GLN A 3 -11.13 2.69 -9.89
N GLN A 4 -11.15 1.51 -9.27
CA GLN A 4 -10.81 0.19 -9.77
C GLN A 4 -9.39 -0.29 -9.47
N LEU A 5 -9.29 -1.01 -8.35
CA LEU A 5 -8.55 -2.27 -8.35
C LEU A 5 -9.12 -3.12 -9.50
N PRO A 6 -8.28 -3.57 -10.45
CA PRO A 6 -8.80 -4.35 -11.56
C PRO A 6 -9.23 -5.74 -11.08
N ASP A 7 -10.26 -6.28 -11.73
CA ASP A 7 -10.92 -7.56 -11.39
C ASP A 7 -9.93 -8.74 -11.27
N TRP A 8 -8.78 -8.65 -11.96
CA TRP A 8 -7.70 -9.63 -11.91
C TRP A 8 -6.86 -9.64 -10.61
N THR A 9 -7.13 -8.75 -9.64
CA THR A 9 -6.57 -8.82 -8.27
C THR A 9 -7.60 -9.20 -7.21
N VAL A 10 -8.90 -9.18 -7.54
CA VAL A 10 -10.02 -9.37 -6.60
C VAL A 10 -10.67 -10.76 -6.76
N GLY A 11 -10.54 -11.37 -7.95
CA GLY A 11 -11.18 -12.66 -8.28
C GLY A 11 -10.47 -13.94 -7.79
N GLY A 12 -9.36 -13.84 -7.07
CA GLY A 12 -8.72 -14.99 -6.44
C GLY A 12 -8.84 -14.90 -4.93
N ALA A 13 -9.10 -16.01 -4.25
CA ALA A 13 -8.92 -16.17 -2.80
C ALA A 13 -7.47 -15.91 -2.30
N GLU A 14 -6.66 -15.26 -3.13
CA GLU A 14 -5.26 -14.90 -2.98
C GLU A 14 -5.02 -13.78 -1.96
N ILE A 15 -5.99 -12.90 -1.66
CA ILE A 15 -5.80 -11.77 -0.71
C ILE A 15 -6.35 -12.09 0.69
N TYR A 16 -7.23 -13.08 0.82
CA TYR A 16 -7.84 -13.43 2.09
C TYR A 16 -6.77 -13.81 3.13
N GLY A 17 -6.77 -13.12 4.27
CA GLY A 17 -5.81 -13.31 5.37
C GLY A 17 -4.37 -12.91 5.05
N LYS A 18 -4.07 -12.35 3.87
CA LYS A 18 -2.73 -11.84 3.56
C LYS A 18 -2.56 -10.42 4.10
N PRO A 19 -1.40 -10.09 4.69
CA PRO A 19 -1.06 -8.73 5.08
C PRO A 19 -1.13 -7.78 3.88
N ALA A 20 -1.87 -6.68 4.02
CA ALA A 20 -2.04 -5.68 2.99
C ALA A 20 -1.88 -4.27 3.58
N ALA A 21 -1.30 -3.36 2.80
CA ALA A 21 -1.18 -1.94 3.12
C ALA A 21 -1.24 -1.11 1.85
N TRP A 22 -1.45 0.20 1.97
CA TRP A 22 -1.45 1.12 0.83
C TRP A 22 -0.61 2.37 1.08
N VAL A 23 -0.11 2.94 -0.02
CA VAL A 23 0.59 4.23 -0.01
C VAL A 23 -0.08 5.16 -1.00
N ASN A 24 -0.46 6.35 -0.54
CA ASN A 24 -0.99 7.38 -1.41
C ASN A 24 0.07 8.47 -1.66
N VAL A 25 0.41 8.63 -2.93
CA VAL A 25 1.46 9.52 -3.44
C VAL A 25 0.95 10.84 -4.02
N SER A 26 -0.34 11.13 -3.87
CA SER A 26 -0.97 12.35 -4.37
C SER A 26 -0.24 13.59 -3.84
N SER A 27 0.04 14.54 -4.73
CA SER A 27 0.73 15.77 -4.36
C SER A 27 -0.06 16.57 -3.32
N VAL A 28 0.64 17.39 -2.53
CA VAL A 28 -0.01 18.29 -1.56
C VAL A 28 -0.93 19.32 -2.22
N ALA A 29 -0.75 19.57 -3.53
CA ALA A 29 -1.60 20.45 -4.32
C ALA A 29 -2.88 19.77 -4.83
N ALA A 30 -3.05 18.45 -4.64
CA ALA A 30 -4.25 17.75 -5.03
C ALA A 30 -5.44 18.17 -4.13
N PRO A 31 -6.60 18.56 -4.69
CA PRO A 31 -7.71 19.17 -3.94
C PRO A 31 -8.22 18.37 -2.74
N THR A 32 -8.17 17.04 -2.80
CA THR A 32 -8.57 16.14 -1.70
C THR A 32 -7.40 15.37 -1.11
N GLY A 33 -6.19 15.54 -1.67
CA GLY A 33 -5.02 14.72 -1.34
C GLY A 33 -5.24 13.20 -1.53
N GLY A 34 -6.30 12.77 -2.20
CA GLY A 34 -6.68 11.35 -2.29
C GLY A 34 -7.33 10.79 -1.02
N ALA A 35 -7.98 11.62 -0.19
CA ALA A 35 -8.80 11.16 0.95
C ALA A 35 -9.90 10.18 0.51
N ASP A 36 -10.57 10.45 -0.62
CA ASP A 36 -11.61 9.58 -1.17
C ASP A 36 -11.07 8.20 -1.60
N ALA A 37 -9.79 8.15 -2.00
CA ALA A 37 -9.12 6.91 -2.37
C ALA A 37 -8.86 6.04 -1.13
N HIS A 38 -8.46 6.64 0.01
CA HIS A 38 -8.29 5.91 1.27
C HIS A 38 -9.60 5.27 1.75
N ALA A 39 -10.68 6.05 1.80
CA ALA A 39 -11.96 5.55 2.30
C ALA A 39 -12.53 4.43 1.41
N SER A 40 -12.26 4.49 0.10
CA SER A 40 -12.67 3.46 -0.85
C SER A 40 -11.83 2.19 -0.74
N LEU A 41 -10.50 2.34 -0.64
CA LEU A 41 -9.58 1.20 -0.60
C LEU A 41 -9.69 0.41 0.71
N ALA A 42 -9.84 1.10 1.84
CA ALA A 42 -10.10 0.47 3.14
C ALA A 42 -11.35 -0.42 3.07
N LYS A 43 -12.47 0.08 2.51
CA LYS A 43 -13.71 -0.69 2.35
C LYS A 43 -13.53 -1.93 1.49
N VAL A 44 -12.81 -1.82 0.37
CA VAL A 44 -12.58 -2.95 -0.54
C VAL A 44 -11.69 -4.00 0.13
N LEU A 45 -10.60 -3.59 0.77
CA LEU A 45 -9.68 -4.50 1.47
C LEU A 45 -10.36 -5.24 2.63
N SER A 46 -11.23 -4.55 3.38
CA SER A 46 -12.07 -5.19 4.39
C SER A 46 -13.04 -6.21 3.77
N TYR A 47 -13.66 -5.88 2.62
CA TYR A 47 -14.62 -6.77 1.96
C TYR A 47 -13.97 -8.06 1.45
N VAL A 48 -12.73 -8.00 0.96
CA VAL A 48 -11.99 -9.18 0.47
C VAL A 48 -11.30 -9.97 1.59
N GLY A 49 -11.47 -9.56 2.85
CA GLY A 49 -10.89 -10.23 4.01
C GLY A 49 -9.37 -10.13 4.10
N ALA A 50 -8.77 -9.06 3.59
CA ALA A 50 -7.35 -8.79 3.75
C ALA A 50 -7.02 -8.48 5.23
N ASP A 51 -5.82 -8.84 5.67
CA ASP A 51 -5.28 -8.39 6.94
C ASP A 51 -4.65 -7.00 6.74
N VAL A 52 -5.48 -5.96 6.93
CA VAL A 52 -5.05 -4.58 6.71
C VAL A 52 -4.09 -4.14 7.82
N VAL A 53 -2.83 -3.93 7.46
CA VAL A 53 -1.77 -3.43 8.35
C VAL A 53 -1.83 -1.90 8.36
N GLU A 54 -2.72 -1.33 9.18
CA GLU A 54 -2.93 0.12 9.28
C GLU A 54 -1.63 0.89 9.60
N ALA A 55 -0.72 0.30 10.39
CA ALA A 55 0.58 0.90 10.70
C ALA A 55 1.51 1.05 9.46
N ALA A 56 1.25 0.30 8.39
CA ALA A 56 1.94 0.41 7.11
C ALA A 56 1.16 1.26 6.09
N CYS A 57 -0.04 1.76 6.43
CA CYS A 57 -0.83 2.60 5.54
C CYS A 57 -0.37 4.06 5.65
N ALA A 58 0.10 4.64 4.55
CA ALA A 58 0.79 5.94 4.60
C ALA A 58 0.40 6.91 3.49
N ARG A 59 0.55 8.20 3.81
CA ARG A 59 0.57 9.30 2.84
C ARG A 59 2.00 9.73 2.61
N ALA A 60 2.50 9.55 1.40
CA ALA A 60 3.82 10.00 0.97
C ALA A 60 3.65 10.96 -0.22
N PRO A 61 3.25 12.23 0.01
CA PRO A 61 2.97 13.15 -1.09
C PRO A 61 4.20 13.32 -1.98
N MET A 62 4.01 13.18 -3.29
CA MET A 62 5.09 13.33 -4.27
C MET A 62 4.76 14.40 -5.30
N THR A 63 5.80 15.07 -5.79
CA THR A 63 5.75 15.89 -7.00
C THR A 63 6.40 15.14 -8.15
N ARG A 64 6.19 15.61 -9.39
CA ARG A 64 6.83 14.99 -10.57
C ARG A 64 8.37 15.04 -10.49
N SER A 65 8.95 16.04 -9.82
CA SER A 65 10.39 16.18 -9.68
C SER A 65 11.03 15.12 -8.77
N ALA A 66 10.23 14.44 -7.93
CA ALA A 66 10.68 13.32 -7.11
C ALA A 66 10.87 12.03 -7.91
N VAL A 67 10.58 12.02 -9.22
CA VAL A 67 10.73 10.86 -10.11
C VAL A 67 11.75 11.18 -11.20
N GLY A 68 12.78 10.36 -11.28
CA GLY A 68 13.84 10.45 -12.26
C GLY A 68 13.38 10.17 -13.70
N PRO A 69 14.23 10.44 -14.69
CA PRO A 69 13.92 10.19 -16.10
C PRO A 69 13.71 8.70 -16.42
N ASP A 70 14.21 7.80 -15.56
CA ASP A 70 14.04 6.36 -15.62
C ASP A 70 12.74 5.85 -14.95
N GLY A 71 11.94 6.76 -14.38
CA GLY A 71 10.71 6.42 -13.66
C GLY A 71 10.94 5.98 -12.21
N THR A 72 12.17 6.04 -11.70
CA THR A 72 12.46 5.70 -10.31
C THR A 72 12.26 6.91 -9.39
N VAL A 73 11.85 6.67 -8.15
CA VAL A 73 11.81 7.75 -7.14
C VAL A 73 13.23 8.19 -6.86
N THR A 74 13.57 9.47 -6.95
CA THR A 74 14.92 9.98 -6.67
C THR A 74 15.00 10.73 -5.35
N ASP A 75 13.85 11.17 -4.82
CA ASP A 75 13.76 11.86 -3.54
C ASP A 75 14.12 10.91 -2.37
N PRO A 76 15.18 11.22 -1.59
CA PRO A 76 15.61 10.36 -0.48
C PRO A 76 14.57 10.28 0.64
N GLN A 77 13.85 11.36 0.92
CA GLN A 77 12.84 11.38 1.98
C GLN A 77 11.65 10.49 1.62
N VAL A 78 11.23 10.52 0.35
CA VAL A 78 10.17 9.63 -0.13
C VAL A 78 10.63 8.18 -0.06
N ARG A 79 11.88 7.89 -0.44
CA ARG A 79 12.45 6.54 -0.36
C ARG A 79 12.50 6.01 1.08
N GLU A 80 12.91 6.82 2.04
CA GLU A 80 12.93 6.45 3.46
C GLU A 80 11.52 6.14 3.97
N GLN A 81 10.54 6.97 3.59
CA GLN A 81 9.16 6.73 3.98
C GLN A 81 8.58 5.43 3.38
N LEU A 82 8.86 5.16 2.11
CA LEU A 82 8.47 3.90 1.46
C LEU A 82 9.17 2.68 2.09
N ALA A 83 10.45 2.82 2.45
CA ALA A 83 11.20 1.77 3.14
C ALA A 83 10.61 1.47 4.52
N ALA A 84 10.17 2.49 5.27
CA ALA A 84 9.52 2.31 6.57
C ALA A 84 8.20 1.53 6.43
N VAL A 85 7.37 1.87 5.43
CA VAL A 85 6.13 1.13 5.13
C VAL A 85 6.42 -0.34 4.82
N LEU A 86 7.39 -0.60 3.94
CA LEU A 86 7.79 -1.96 3.58
C LEU A 86 8.33 -2.74 4.78
N HIS A 87 9.08 -2.08 5.68
CA HIS A 87 9.60 -2.70 6.89
C HIS A 87 8.48 -3.15 7.83
N VAL A 88 7.49 -2.29 8.08
CA VAL A 88 6.33 -2.62 8.92
C VAL A 88 5.53 -3.77 8.31
N LEU A 89 5.26 -3.71 7.00
CA LEU A 89 4.50 -4.76 6.31
C LEU A 89 5.24 -6.11 6.33
N ALA A 90 6.55 -6.10 6.06
CA ALA A 90 7.38 -7.31 6.08
C ALA A 90 7.44 -7.92 7.49
N HIS A 91 7.63 -7.10 8.52
CA HIS A 91 7.65 -7.56 9.91
C HIS A 91 6.32 -8.21 10.31
N HIS A 92 5.20 -7.59 9.94
CA HIS A 92 3.86 -8.16 10.17
C HIS A 92 3.68 -9.48 9.44
N ALA A 93 4.08 -9.57 8.16
CA ALA A 93 3.99 -10.78 7.37
C ALA A 93 4.84 -11.93 7.93
N ILE A 94 6.05 -11.64 8.41
CA ILE A 94 6.92 -12.63 9.04
C ILE A 94 6.30 -13.12 10.35
N ALA A 95 5.72 -12.24 11.16
CA ALA A 95 5.06 -12.60 12.41
C ALA A 95 3.77 -13.41 12.19
N ALA A 96 3.04 -13.13 11.11
CA ALA A 96 1.80 -13.82 10.75
C ALA A 96 2.01 -15.16 10.04
N ALA A 97 3.22 -15.41 9.50
CA ALA A 97 3.51 -16.66 8.81
C ALA A 97 3.44 -17.85 9.79
N PRO A 98 2.66 -18.91 9.49
CA PRO A 98 2.71 -20.12 10.29
C PRO A 98 4.14 -20.67 10.28
N ALA A 99 4.61 -21.19 11.43
CA ALA A 99 5.87 -21.90 11.50
C ALA A 99 5.87 -22.97 10.40
N ARG A 100 6.74 -22.82 9.40
CA ARG A 100 6.88 -23.77 8.32
C ARG A 100 7.40 -25.07 8.92
N THR A 101 6.52 -25.94 9.37
CA THR A 101 6.86 -27.32 9.74
C THR A 101 7.33 -27.99 8.47
N ALA A 102 8.66 -28.13 8.36
CA ALA A 102 9.29 -29.05 7.44
C ALA A 102 8.99 -30.46 7.96
N ASP A 103 8.29 -31.26 7.15
CA ASP A 103 8.27 -32.72 7.19
C ASP A 103 8.64 -33.21 5.78
#